data_AF-A0A7L5SY73-F1
#
_entry.id   AF-A0A7L5SY73-F1
#
_cell.length_a   1.000
_cell.length_b   1.000
_cell.length_c   1.000
_cell.angle_alpha   90.00
_cell.angle_beta   90.00
_cell.angle_gamma   90.00
#
_symmetry.space_group_name_H-M   'P 1'
#
loop_
_entity.id
_entity.type
_entity.pdbx_description
1 polymer ?
#
loop_
_entity_poly.entity_id
_entity_poly.type
_entity_poly.pdbx_seq_one_letter_code
_entity_poly.pdbx_strand_id
1 'polypeptide(L)'
;MPDTTAGKSLRSARDMIEKALREMADKAVLPKPGAERGVVGKIALRHILKMIDVVIAALEAPPESDSIVVYGILAEECEPVLGLSASDVFSALVEMCGEPHGSSIRPELPRAKQAVIDTLRREIVAVTVEYRARPGETGVRIIEMLYGADRQKVRRKRIKQEIDWGDIPEDVRARIIRDGDEGVTLSLPLGRV
;
A
#
# COMPACT_ATOMS: atom_id res chain seq x y z
N MET A 1 0.15 -18.59 -7.94
CA MET A 1 0.28 -17.31 -8.68
C MET A 1 1.35 -17.48 -9.75
N PRO A 2 1.21 -16.93 -10.97
CA PRO A 2 2.20 -17.13 -12.01
C PRO A 2 3.44 -16.28 -11.72
N ASP A 3 4.58 -16.95 -11.80
CA ASP A 3 5.88 -16.43 -11.43
C ASP A 3 6.40 -15.52 -12.55
N THR A 4 6.18 -14.20 -12.41
CA THR A 4 6.45 -13.22 -13.48
C THR A 4 7.94 -13.22 -13.87
N THR A 5 8.23 -13.02 -15.17
CA THR A 5 9.61 -12.98 -15.69
C THR A 5 10.48 -11.92 -14.98
N ALA A 6 9.85 -10.84 -14.50
CA ALA A 6 10.49 -9.80 -13.70
C ALA A 6 10.87 -10.29 -12.29
N GLY A 7 9.97 -10.97 -11.58
CA GLY A 7 10.25 -11.55 -10.26
C GLY A 7 11.38 -12.59 -10.30
N LYS A 8 11.41 -13.45 -11.33
CA LYS A 8 12.51 -14.40 -11.55
C LYS A 8 13.86 -13.71 -11.77
N SER A 9 13.87 -12.65 -12.59
CA SER A 9 15.08 -11.89 -12.89
C SER A 9 15.63 -11.17 -11.66
N LEU A 10 14.75 -10.60 -10.83
CA LEU A 10 15.13 -9.92 -9.59
C LEU A 10 15.67 -10.88 -8.53
N ARG A 11 15.05 -12.06 -8.35
CA ARG A 11 15.58 -13.11 -7.47
C ARG A 11 16.96 -13.59 -7.92
N SER A 12 17.16 -13.79 -9.22
CA SER A 12 18.49 -14.12 -9.75
C SER A 12 19.52 -13.02 -9.48
N ALA A 13 19.14 -11.74 -9.60
CA ALA A 13 20.02 -10.61 -9.28
C ALA A 13 20.36 -10.54 -7.78
N ARG A 14 19.37 -10.78 -6.91
CA ARG A 14 19.54 -10.89 -5.45
C ARG A 14 20.57 -11.95 -5.08
N ASP A 15 20.41 -13.16 -5.62
CA ASP A 15 21.28 -14.30 -5.33
C ASP A 15 22.72 -14.05 -5.78
N MET A 16 22.91 -13.39 -6.93
CA MET A 16 24.25 -13.01 -7.41
C MET A 16 24.93 -11.99 -6.50
N ILE A 17 24.20 -10.98 -6.00
CA ILE A 17 24.73 -9.96 -5.09
C ILE A 17 25.03 -10.56 -3.72
N GLU A 18 24.16 -11.44 -3.22
CA GLU A 18 24.36 -12.16 -1.96
C GLU A 18 25.62 -13.05 -2.04
N LYS A 19 25.79 -13.78 -3.15
CA LYS A 19 27.00 -14.57 -3.41
C LYS A 19 28.25 -13.69 -3.46
N ALA A 20 28.21 -12.56 -4.16
CA ALA A 20 29.33 -11.62 -4.23
C ALA A 20 29.71 -11.08 -2.84
N LEU A 21 28.72 -10.76 -1.99
CA LEU A 21 28.96 -10.32 -0.61
C LEU A 21 29.61 -11.41 0.25
N ARG A 22 29.20 -12.68 0.11
CA ARG A 22 29.82 -13.83 0.80
C ARG A 22 31.26 -14.05 0.35
N GLU A 23 31.52 -14.06 -0.96
CA GLU A 23 32.88 -14.21 -1.49
C GLU A 23 33.82 -13.05 -1.07
N MET A 24 33.28 -11.83 -0.95
CA MET A 24 34.02 -10.68 -0.40
C MET A 24 34.25 -10.75 1.11
N ALA A 25 33.46 -11.53 1.85
CA ALA A 25 33.68 -11.81 3.27
C ALA A 25 34.74 -12.90 3.45
N ASP A 26 34.68 -13.97 2.64
CA ASP A 26 35.61 -15.10 2.70
C ASP A 26 37.03 -14.72 2.23
N LYS A 27 37.15 -13.76 1.30
CA LYS A 27 38.46 -13.22 0.86
C LYS A 27 39.07 -12.19 1.83
N ALA A 28 38.44 -11.90 2.98
CA ALA A 28 38.97 -10.96 3.98
C ALA A 28 40.06 -11.58 4.88
N VAL A 29 40.92 -12.45 4.34
CA VAL A 29 42.19 -12.83 4.97
C VAL A 29 43.21 -11.72 4.70
N LEU A 30 43.44 -10.92 5.74
CA LEU A 30 44.41 -9.81 5.89
C LEU A 30 44.10 -8.51 5.11
N PRO A 31 43.83 -7.38 5.79
CA PRO A 31 43.58 -6.10 5.14
C PRO A 31 44.88 -5.53 4.56
N LYS A 32 44.93 -5.38 3.23
CA LYS A 32 45.96 -4.57 2.55
C LYS A 32 45.62 -3.07 2.63
N PRO A 33 46.62 -2.16 2.60
CA PRO A 33 46.37 -0.71 2.57
C PRO A 33 45.55 -0.36 1.32
N GLY A 34 44.43 0.34 1.48
CA GLY A 34 43.43 0.61 0.42
C GLY A 34 42.03 0.01 0.64
N ALA A 35 41.81 -0.64 1.79
CA ALA A 35 40.56 -1.31 2.16
C ALA A 35 39.31 -0.41 2.26
N GLU A 36 39.44 0.92 2.31
CA GLU A 36 38.31 1.86 2.39
C GLU A 36 37.36 1.74 1.19
N ARG A 37 37.89 1.54 -0.04
CA ARG A 37 37.05 1.30 -1.24
C ARG A 37 36.26 -0.02 -1.14
N GLY A 38 36.83 -1.03 -0.49
CA GLY A 38 36.18 -2.33 -0.27
C GLY A 38 35.04 -2.27 0.74
N VAL A 39 35.15 -1.39 1.75
CA VAL A 39 34.08 -1.15 2.73
C VAL A 39 32.91 -0.39 2.10
N VAL A 40 33.19 0.67 1.34
CA VAL A 40 32.16 1.44 0.62
C VAL A 40 31.41 0.57 -0.40
N GLY A 41 32.11 -0.29 -1.15
CA GLY A 41 31.49 -1.24 -2.08
C GLY A 41 30.59 -2.27 -1.39
N LYS A 42 30.98 -2.78 -0.21
CA LYS A 42 30.14 -3.68 0.60
C LYS A 42 28.88 -2.99 1.12
N ILE A 43 28.98 -1.74 1.55
CA ILE A 43 27.82 -0.95 2.02
C ILE A 43 26.84 -0.71 0.87
N ALA A 44 27.34 -0.32 -0.31
CA ALA A 44 26.53 -0.12 -1.50
C ALA A 44 25.81 -1.41 -1.94
N LEU A 45 26.50 -2.55 -1.98
CA LEU A 45 25.91 -3.84 -2.33
C LEU A 45 24.84 -4.30 -1.33
N ARG A 46 25.03 -4.07 -0.03
CA ARG A 46 23.98 -4.33 0.98
C ARG A 46 22.76 -3.43 0.78
N HIS A 47 22.95 -2.17 0.41
CA HIS A 47 21.85 -1.25 0.13
C HIS A 47 21.07 -1.68 -1.11
N ILE A 48 21.76 -2.10 -2.17
CA ILE A 48 21.15 -2.65 -3.39
C ILE A 48 20.38 -3.94 -3.06
N LEU A 49 20.95 -4.83 -2.25
CA LEU A 49 20.27 -6.06 -1.81
C LEU A 49 18.94 -5.73 -1.10
N LYS A 50 18.97 -4.78 -0.16
CA LYS A 50 17.75 -4.32 0.53
C LYS A 50 16.70 -3.75 -0.43
N MET A 51 17.11 -2.96 -1.43
CA MET A 51 16.17 -2.44 -2.43
C MET A 51 15.56 -3.55 -3.27
N ILE A 52 16.36 -4.55 -3.68
CA ILE A 52 15.87 -5.70 -4.43
C ILE A 52 14.89 -6.52 -3.58
N ASP A 53 15.17 -6.74 -2.29
CA ASP A 53 14.26 -7.42 -1.37
C ASP A 53 12.92 -6.69 -1.25
N VAL A 54 12.93 -5.35 -1.16
CA VAL A 54 11.71 -4.52 -1.13
C VAL A 54 10.91 -4.64 -2.43
N VAL A 55 11.58 -4.63 -3.59
CA VAL A 55 10.91 -4.73 -4.89
C VAL A 55 10.37 -6.14 -5.13
N ILE A 56 11.11 -7.19 -4.74
CA ILE A 56 10.61 -8.57 -4.79
C ILE A 56 9.39 -8.71 -3.89
N ALA A 57 9.45 -8.20 -2.65
CA ALA A 57 8.31 -8.22 -1.75
C ALA A 57 7.10 -7.47 -2.31
N ALA A 58 7.30 -6.37 -3.06
CA ALA A 58 6.22 -5.65 -3.72
C ALA A 58 5.65 -6.38 -4.95
N LEU A 59 6.47 -7.15 -5.68
CA LEU A 59 6.05 -7.94 -6.84
C LEU A 59 5.44 -9.30 -6.48
N GLU A 60 5.85 -9.85 -5.35
CA GLU A 60 5.34 -11.10 -4.77
C GLU A 60 4.21 -10.85 -3.78
N ALA A 61 4.02 -9.59 -3.36
CA ALA A 61 2.82 -9.20 -2.67
C ALA A 61 1.63 -9.66 -3.53
N PRO A 62 0.62 -10.29 -2.91
CA PRO A 62 -0.69 -10.40 -3.54
C PRO A 62 -1.03 -9.03 -4.14
N PRO A 63 -1.77 -8.95 -5.28
CA PRO A 63 -2.26 -7.67 -5.79
C PRO A 63 -2.73 -6.88 -4.58
N GLU A 64 -2.11 -5.72 -4.35
CA GLU A 64 -2.37 -4.93 -3.15
C GLU A 64 -3.88 -4.91 -3.00
N SER A 65 -4.40 -5.50 -1.91
CA SER A 65 -5.84 -5.55 -1.68
C SER A 65 -6.36 -4.15 -2.00
N ASP A 66 -7.34 -4.00 -2.88
CA ASP A 66 -7.77 -2.68 -3.37
C ASP A 66 -8.00 -1.69 -2.20
N SER A 67 -8.41 -2.21 -1.03
CA SER A 67 -8.39 -1.56 0.28
C SER A 67 -7.11 -0.75 0.58
N ILE A 68 -5.92 -1.32 0.39
CA ILE A 68 -4.60 -0.69 0.58
C ILE A 68 -4.44 0.52 -0.33
N VAL A 69 -4.77 0.37 -1.60
CA VAL A 69 -4.69 1.47 -2.57
C VAL A 69 -5.64 2.60 -2.16
N VAL A 70 -6.87 2.23 -1.76
CA VAL A 70 -7.85 3.18 -1.22
C VAL A 70 -7.32 3.88 0.04
N TYR A 71 -6.72 3.16 0.99
CA TYR A 71 -6.14 3.76 2.20
C TYR A 71 -4.99 4.70 1.88
N GLY A 72 -4.13 4.35 0.91
CA GLY A 72 -3.05 5.20 0.43
C GLY A 72 -3.57 6.52 -0.11
N ILE A 73 -4.56 6.47 -1.00
CA ILE A 73 -5.20 7.67 -1.56
C ILE A 73 -5.83 8.50 -0.45
N LEU A 74 -6.60 7.88 0.45
CA LEU A 74 -7.24 8.60 1.55
C LEU A 74 -6.22 9.25 2.48
N ALA A 75 -5.08 8.60 2.73
CA ALA A 75 -4.01 9.14 3.55
C ALA A 75 -3.40 10.40 2.95
N GLU A 76 -3.06 10.37 1.66
CA GLU A 76 -2.57 11.55 0.92
C GLU A 76 -3.60 12.69 0.92
N GLU A 77 -4.88 12.35 0.79
CA GLU A 77 -5.95 13.34 0.74
C GLU A 77 -6.31 13.93 2.12
N CYS A 78 -6.05 13.19 3.20
CA CYS A 78 -6.22 13.64 4.58
C CYS A 78 -5.11 14.58 5.02
N GLU A 79 -3.89 14.47 4.48
CA GLU A 79 -2.76 15.30 4.90
C GLU A 79 -3.02 16.81 4.77
N PRO A 80 -3.39 17.36 3.60
CA PRO A 80 -3.69 18.79 3.47
C PRO A 80 -5.00 19.20 4.15
N VAL A 81 -5.87 18.25 4.49
CA VAL A 81 -7.22 18.51 5.02
C VAL A 81 -7.23 18.55 6.56
N LEU A 82 -6.49 17.62 7.18
CA LEU A 82 -6.48 17.40 8.63
C LEU A 82 -5.14 17.79 9.27
N GLY A 83 -4.11 18.09 8.47
CA GLY A 83 -2.76 18.40 8.96
C GLY A 83 -2.06 17.19 9.59
N LEU A 84 -2.47 15.98 9.19
CA LEU A 84 -1.92 14.72 9.69
C LEU A 84 -0.95 14.13 8.66
N SER A 85 0.10 13.45 9.12
CA SER A 85 1.03 12.77 8.20
C SER A 85 0.28 11.65 7.45
N ALA A 86 0.47 11.55 6.13
CA ALA A 86 -0.14 10.48 5.34
C ALA A 86 0.24 9.09 5.88
N SER A 87 1.49 8.88 6.30
CA SER A 87 1.94 7.61 6.89
C SER A 87 1.20 7.24 8.18
N ASP A 88 0.95 8.23 9.05
CA ASP A 88 0.20 8.05 10.30
C ASP A 88 -1.29 7.76 10.01
N VAL A 89 -1.88 8.47 9.03
CA VAL A 89 -3.28 8.24 8.61
C VAL A 89 -3.45 6.86 7.99
N PHE A 90 -2.54 6.46 7.11
CA PHE A 90 -2.56 5.13 6.49
C PHE A 90 -2.55 4.02 7.55
N SER A 91 -1.64 4.11 8.52
CA SER A 91 -1.55 3.14 9.61
C SER A 91 -2.84 3.08 10.44
N ALA A 92 -3.46 4.24 10.70
CA ALA A 92 -4.75 4.32 11.39
C ALA A 92 -5.91 3.73 10.57
N LEU A 93 -5.98 3.98 9.25
CA LEU A 93 -7.02 3.43 8.38
C LEU A 93 -6.96 1.89 8.32
N VAL A 94 -5.75 1.34 8.21
CA VAL A 94 -5.51 -0.11 8.23
C VAL A 94 -6.01 -0.74 9.54
N GLU A 95 -5.69 -0.11 10.68
CA GLU A 95 -6.11 -0.60 11.99
C GLU A 95 -7.63 -0.44 12.21
N MET A 96 -8.21 0.69 11.81
CA MET A 96 -9.64 0.98 11.97
C MET A 96 -10.54 0.09 11.12
N CYS A 97 -10.12 -0.23 9.90
CA CYS A 97 -10.94 -1.05 8.99
C CYS A 97 -10.85 -2.55 9.28
N GLY A 98 -10.07 -2.95 10.30
CA GLY A 98 -10.04 -4.31 10.81
C GLY A 98 -9.52 -5.32 9.80
N GLU A 99 -8.70 -4.87 8.83
CA GLU A 99 -8.10 -5.77 7.85
C GLU A 99 -7.31 -6.83 8.62
N PRO A 100 -7.70 -8.12 8.55
CA PRO A 100 -6.98 -9.20 9.23
C PRO A 100 -5.53 -9.27 8.72
N HIS A 101 -5.29 -8.71 7.54
CA HIS A 101 -3.99 -8.56 6.93
C HIS A 101 -3.28 -7.25 7.25
N GLY A 102 -3.78 -6.34 8.09
CA GLY A 102 -3.01 -5.13 8.45
C GLY A 102 -1.62 -5.46 9.04
N SER A 103 -1.54 -6.58 9.78
CA SER A 103 -0.29 -7.18 10.26
C SER A 103 0.45 -8.03 9.23
N SER A 104 -0.24 -8.55 8.20
CA SER A 104 0.31 -9.38 7.12
C SER A 104 0.78 -8.58 5.90
N ILE A 105 0.20 -7.39 5.67
CA ILE A 105 0.42 -6.49 4.54
C ILE A 105 1.75 -5.77 4.74
N ARG A 106 2.06 -5.35 5.96
CA ARG A 106 3.41 -4.94 6.37
C ARG A 106 3.60 -5.16 7.87
N PRO A 107 4.31 -6.22 8.32
CA PRO A 107 4.64 -6.42 9.74
C PRO A 107 5.49 -5.28 10.34
N GLU A 108 5.97 -4.35 9.51
CA GLU A 108 6.79 -3.20 9.90
C GLU A 108 6.04 -1.87 9.98
N LEU A 109 4.72 -1.84 9.72
CA LEU A 109 3.95 -0.62 9.93
C LEU A 109 3.89 -0.30 11.43
N PRO A 110 4.27 0.92 11.85
CA PRO A 110 4.12 1.32 13.24
C PRO A 110 2.63 1.26 13.62
N ARG A 111 2.34 0.88 14.87
CA ARG A 111 0.98 0.92 15.40
C ARG A 111 0.39 2.32 15.21
N ALA A 112 -0.90 2.38 14.90
CA ALA A 112 -1.57 3.65 14.76
C ALA A 112 -1.52 4.44 16.07
N LYS A 113 -1.23 5.74 15.96
CA LYS A 113 -1.30 6.64 17.12
C LYS A 113 -2.76 6.85 17.47
N GLN A 114 -3.13 6.65 18.74
CA GLN A 114 -4.51 6.81 19.19
C GLN A 114 -5.07 8.21 18.86
N ALA A 115 -4.27 9.26 19.01
CA ALA A 115 -4.68 10.64 18.68
C ALA A 115 -5.06 10.82 17.20
N VAL A 116 -4.44 10.05 16.29
CA VAL A 116 -4.74 10.06 14.86
C VAL A 116 -6.07 9.35 14.61
N ILE A 117 -6.28 8.16 15.19
CA ILE A 117 -7.57 7.45 15.15
C ILE A 117 -8.71 8.34 15.67
N ASP A 118 -8.51 8.98 16.81
CA ASP A 118 -9.53 9.84 17.43
C ASP A 118 -9.84 11.06 16.56
N THR A 119 -8.82 11.62 15.90
CA THR A 119 -9.00 12.71 14.95
C THR A 119 -9.77 12.24 13.71
N LEU A 120 -9.41 11.10 13.12
CA LEU A 120 -10.13 10.54 11.98
C LEU A 120 -11.59 10.26 12.32
N ARG A 121 -11.89 9.68 13.49
CA ARG A 121 -13.28 9.44 13.95
C ARG A 121 -14.08 10.72 14.16
N ARG A 122 -13.42 11.78 14.64
CA ARG A 122 -14.08 13.07 14.89
C ARG A 122 -14.33 13.84 13.60
N GLU A 123 -13.33 13.87 12.71
CA GLU A 123 -13.34 14.73 11.53
C GLU A 123 -13.90 14.04 10.29
N ILE A 124 -13.71 12.72 10.13
CA ILE A 124 -14.24 12.00 8.96
C ILE A 124 -15.62 11.46 9.29
N VAL A 125 -16.62 12.01 8.61
CA VAL A 125 -18.01 11.60 8.76
C VAL A 125 -18.24 10.27 8.06
N ALA A 126 -17.83 10.16 6.79
CA ALA A 126 -18.02 8.94 6.01
C ALA A 126 -16.99 8.86 4.89
N VAL A 127 -16.62 7.63 4.53
CA VAL A 127 -15.89 7.35 3.30
C VAL A 127 -16.59 6.24 2.55
N THR A 128 -16.82 6.46 1.26
CA THR A 128 -17.39 5.46 0.36
C THR A 128 -16.48 5.27 -0.84
N VAL A 129 -16.47 4.04 -1.37
CA VAL A 129 -15.78 3.67 -2.59
C VAL A 129 -16.80 3.08 -3.53
N GLU A 130 -16.94 3.69 -4.70
CA GLU A 130 -17.85 3.26 -5.74
C GLU A 130 -17.06 2.73 -6.93
N TYR A 131 -17.43 1.56 -7.42
CA TYR A 131 -16.87 0.95 -8.63
C TYR A 131 -17.93 0.96 -9.72
N ARG A 132 -17.58 1.53 -10.87
CA ARG A 132 -18.40 1.50 -12.09
C ARG A 132 -17.57 0.88 -13.20
N ALA A 133 -17.96 -0.28 -13.68
CA ALA A 133 -17.25 -0.97 -14.75
C ALA A 133 -18.21 -1.91 -15.47
N ARG A 134 -17.86 -2.23 -16.72
CA ARG A 134 -18.46 -3.36 -17.45
C ARG A 134 -17.50 -4.54 -17.42
N PRO A 135 -18.01 -5.79 -17.48
CA PRO A 135 -17.15 -6.98 -17.48
C PRO A 135 -16.09 -6.92 -18.60
N GLY A 136 -14.82 -6.96 -18.21
CA GLY A 136 -13.68 -6.95 -19.15
C GLY A 136 -13.28 -5.58 -19.69
N GLU A 137 -13.97 -4.50 -19.31
CA GLU A 137 -13.63 -3.13 -19.71
C GLU A 137 -12.92 -2.38 -18.57
N THR A 138 -12.15 -1.34 -18.92
CA THR A 138 -11.62 -0.39 -17.93
C THR A 138 -12.77 0.31 -17.22
N GLY A 139 -12.75 0.26 -15.90
CA GLY A 139 -13.73 0.86 -15.02
C GLY A 139 -13.26 2.16 -14.40
N VAL A 140 -14.04 2.62 -13.45
CA VAL A 140 -13.75 3.78 -12.62
C VAL A 140 -13.97 3.43 -11.16
N ARG A 141 -12.98 3.73 -10.33
CA ARG A 141 -13.09 3.79 -8.87
C ARG A 141 -13.29 5.24 -8.43
N ILE A 142 -14.32 5.48 -7.64
CA ILE A 142 -14.66 6.79 -7.09
C ILE A 142 -14.58 6.70 -5.57
N ILE A 143 -13.62 7.40 -4.97
CA ILE A 143 -13.49 7.51 -3.52
C ILE A 143 -14.12 8.83 -3.10
N GLU A 144 -15.05 8.78 -2.17
CA GLU A 144 -15.73 9.95 -1.63
C GLU A 144 -15.55 10.03 -0.13
N MET A 145 -14.99 11.15 0.34
CA MET A 145 -14.79 11.47 1.74
C MET A 145 -15.66 12.67 2.14
N LEU A 146 -16.50 12.46 3.15
CA LEU A 146 -17.25 13.49 3.84
C LEU A 146 -16.54 13.81 5.16
N TYR A 147 -16.18 15.07 5.37
CA TYR A 147 -15.33 15.47 6.50
C TYR A 147 -15.70 16.85 7.09
N GLY A 148 -15.35 17.05 8.36
CA GLY A 148 -15.61 18.22 9.18
C GLY A 148 -16.28 17.84 10.50
N ALA A 149 -15.70 18.28 11.63
CA ALA A 149 -16.25 18.06 12.97
C ALA A 149 -17.69 18.56 13.19
N ASP A 150 -18.10 19.60 12.46
CA ASP A 150 -19.46 20.15 12.52
C ASP A 150 -20.32 19.55 11.41
N ARG A 151 -21.36 18.79 11.80
CA ARG A 151 -22.31 18.16 10.87
C ARG A 151 -23.06 19.16 9.98
N GLN A 152 -23.11 20.44 10.36
CA GLN A 152 -23.70 21.49 9.52
C GLN A 152 -22.69 22.12 8.54
N LYS A 153 -21.40 21.80 8.67
CA LYS A 153 -20.31 22.31 7.81
C LYS A 153 -19.50 21.18 7.18
N VAL A 154 -20.17 20.05 6.89
CA VAL A 154 -19.54 18.91 6.23
C VAL A 154 -19.09 19.31 4.83
N ARG A 155 -17.82 19.05 4.56
CA ARG A 155 -17.18 19.21 3.25
C ARG A 155 -17.11 17.86 2.57
N ARG A 156 -17.08 17.90 1.24
CA ARG A 156 -17.02 16.71 0.39
C ARG A 156 -15.75 16.77 -0.46
N LYS A 157 -15.00 15.67 -0.47
CA LYS A 157 -13.91 15.43 -1.41
C LYS A 157 -14.21 14.18 -2.21
N ARG A 158 -14.06 14.27 -3.53
CA ARG A 158 -14.34 13.17 -4.46
C ARG A 158 -13.13 12.97 -5.36
N ILE A 159 -12.59 11.76 -5.35
CA ILE A 159 -11.43 11.34 -6.15
C ILE A 159 -11.93 10.30 -7.15
N LYS A 160 -11.58 10.46 -8.43
CA LYS A 160 -11.95 9.55 -9.51
C LYS A 160 -10.67 9.01 -10.14
N GLN A 161 -10.56 7.69 -10.24
CA GLN A 161 -9.42 7.01 -10.87
C GLN A 161 -9.93 5.92 -11.82
N GLU A 162 -9.20 5.74 -12.92
CA GLU A 162 -9.37 4.58 -13.79
C GLU A 162 -8.86 3.33 -13.06
N ILE A 163 -9.50 2.19 -13.30
CA ILE A 163 -9.14 0.91 -12.71
C ILE A 163 -9.43 -0.19 -13.72
N ASP A 164 -8.49 -1.11 -13.91
CA ASP A 164 -8.72 -2.25 -14.81
C ASP A 164 -9.67 -3.27 -14.18
N TRP A 165 -10.42 -3.96 -15.03
CA TRP A 165 -11.39 -4.97 -14.56
C TRP A 165 -10.75 -6.02 -13.64
N GLY A 166 -9.50 -6.42 -13.91
CA GLY A 166 -8.77 -7.39 -13.09
C GLY A 166 -8.44 -6.92 -11.67
N ASP A 167 -8.38 -5.62 -11.46
CA ASP A 167 -7.96 -5.00 -10.19
C ASP A 167 -9.14 -4.64 -9.28
N ILE A 168 -10.37 -4.64 -9.82
CA ILE A 168 -11.59 -4.48 -9.01
C ILE A 168 -11.74 -5.69 -8.07
N PRO A 169 -12.09 -5.51 -6.77
CA PRO A 169 -12.29 -6.63 -5.84
C PRO A 169 -13.22 -7.72 -6.38
N GLU A 170 -12.90 -8.99 -6.13
CA GLU A 170 -13.62 -10.13 -6.70
C GLU A 170 -15.10 -10.16 -6.31
N ASP A 171 -15.41 -9.86 -5.05
CA ASP A 171 -16.78 -9.75 -4.53
C ASP A 171 -17.55 -8.62 -5.21
N VAL A 172 -16.88 -7.50 -5.50
CA VAL A 172 -17.45 -6.38 -6.25
C VAL A 172 -17.71 -6.76 -7.70
N ARG A 173 -16.76 -7.42 -8.38
CA ARG A 173 -16.96 -7.91 -9.76
C ARG A 173 -18.14 -8.88 -9.85
N ALA A 174 -18.26 -9.80 -8.89
CA ALA A 174 -19.37 -10.74 -8.83
C ALA A 174 -20.72 -10.02 -8.69
N ARG A 175 -20.78 -8.95 -7.90
CA ARG A 175 -21.98 -8.11 -7.78
C ARG A 175 -22.28 -7.34 -9.06
N ILE A 176 -21.28 -6.73 -9.71
CA ILE A 176 -21.46 -6.01 -10.98
C ILE A 176 -22.04 -6.94 -12.06
N ILE A 177 -21.51 -8.17 -12.18
CA ILE A 177 -22.00 -9.17 -13.13
C ILE A 177 -23.46 -9.54 -12.85
N ARG A 178 -23.81 -9.69 -11.56
CA ARG A 178 -25.16 -10.10 -11.14
C ARG A 178 -26.19 -8.98 -11.31
N ASP A 179 -25.81 -7.75 -10.96
CA ASP A 179 -26.74 -6.64 -10.76
C ASP A 179 -26.83 -5.70 -11.99
N GLY A 180 -25.96 -5.86 -12.99
CA GLY A 180 -26.13 -5.25 -14.33
C GLY A 180 -25.87 -3.74 -14.40
N ASP A 181 -24.59 -3.34 -14.32
CA ASP A 181 -24.06 -1.98 -14.59
C ASP A 181 -24.45 -0.85 -13.59
N GLU A 182 -25.23 -1.08 -12.53
CA GLU A 182 -25.63 -0.02 -11.58
C GLU A 182 -24.48 0.55 -10.72
N GLY A 183 -23.29 -0.06 -10.78
CA GLY A 183 -22.16 0.30 -9.95
C GLY A 183 -22.32 -0.21 -8.51
N VAL A 184 -21.20 -0.48 -7.86
CA VAL A 184 -21.18 -1.05 -6.51
C VAL A 184 -20.54 -0.05 -5.58
N THR A 185 -21.29 0.41 -4.57
CA THR A 185 -20.76 1.27 -3.51
C THR A 185 -20.51 0.48 -2.23
N LEU A 186 -19.32 0.65 -1.67
CA LEU A 186 -18.88 0.14 -0.38
C LEU A 186 -18.63 1.30 0.57
N SER A 187 -18.90 1.11 1.86
CA SER A 187 -18.55 2.08 2.91
C SER A 187 -17.35 1.56 3.69
N LEU A 188 -16.36 2.42 3.93
CA LEU A 188 -15.24 2.04 4.80
C LEU A 188 -15.72 1.99 6.25
N PRO A 189 -15.43 0.89 6.99
CA PRO A 189 -15.85 0.74 8.37
C PRO A 189 -14.91 1.52 9.30
N LEU A 190 -15.02 2.86 9.29
CA LEU A 190 -14.19 3.75 10.12
C LEU A 190 -14.56 3.73 11.61
N GLY A 191 -15.39 2.78 12.05
CA GLY A 191 -15.81 2.61 13.45
C GLY A 191 -16.37 3.88 14.09
N ARG A 192 -17.69 4.08 14.03
CA ARG A 192 -18.35 5.08 14.86
C ARG A 192 -18.57 4.51 16.26
N VAL A 193 -18.33 5.34 17.28
CA VAL A 193 -18.75 5.09 18.68
C VAL A 193 -20.27 5.05 18.74
#